data_AF-A0A952HC76-F1
#
_entry.id   AF-A0A952HC76-F1
#
_cell.length_a   1.000
_cell.length_b   1.000
_cell.length_c   1.000
_cell.angle_alpha   90.00
_cell.angle_beta   90.00
_cell.angle_gamma   90.00
#
_symmetry.space_group_name_H-M   'P 1'
#
loop_
_entity.id
_entity.type
_entity.pdbx_description
1 polymer ?
#
loop_
_entity_poly.entity_id
_entity_poly.type
_entity_poly.pdbx_seq_one_letter_code
_entity_poly.pdbx_strand_id
1 'polypeptide(L)' 'MIDPLLLRENPDAVRASQRLRGSSVQLVDDALAADLARRTAIAAFEADRAEQNAFGKVVAAAPK' A
#
# COMPACT_ATOMS: atom_id res chain seq x y z
N MET A 1 13.94 -0.42 -9.30
CA MET A 1 12.68 -0.08 -8.61
C MET A 1 12.90 1.27 -7.94
N ILE A 2 12.00 2.25 -8.11
CA ILE A 2 12.07 3.54 -7.42
C ILE A 2 11.49 3.41 -6.00
N ASP A 3 11.97 4.23 -5.06
CA ASP A 3 11.42 4.28 -3.71
C ASP A 3 9.93 4.73 -3.74
N PRO A 4 8.99 3.93 -3.20
CA PRO A 4 7.59 4.32 -3.10
C PRO A 4 7.34 5.58 -2.25
N LEU A 5 8.22 5.90 -1.29
CA LEU A 5 8.12 7.14 -0.52
C LEU A 5 8.40 8.35 -1.40
N LEU A 6 9.48 8.31 -2.18
CA LEU A 6 9.80 9.36 -3.15
C LEU A 6 8.66 9.59 -4.14
N LEU A 7 8.03 8.52 -4.62
CA LEU A 7 6.88 8.60 -5.52
C LEU A 7 5.70 9.35 -4.90
N ARG A 8 5.42 9.12 -3.61
CA ARG A 8 4.31 9.75 -2.88
C ARG A 8 4.58 11.20 -2.51
N GLU A 9 5.79 11.50 -2.07
CA GLU A 9 6.15 12.83 -1.57
C GLU A 9 6.49 13.80 -2.69
N ASN A 10 7.05 13.30 -3.80
CA ASN A 10 7.53 14.12 -4.91
C ASN A 10 7.01 13.64 -6.28
N PRO A 11 5.69 13.42 -6.46
CA PRO A 11 5.15 12.84 -7.70
C PRO A 11 5.43 13.74 -8.91
N ASP A 12 5.45 15.06 -8.75
CA ASP A 12 5.72 15.99 -9.86
C ASP A 12 7.16 15.94 -10.35
N ALA A 13 8.13 15.76 -9.45
CA ALA A 13 9.53 15.54 -9.83
C ALA A 13 9.66 14.25 -10.64
N VAL A 14 8.93 13.19 -10.26
CA VAL A 14 8.90 11.93 -11.02
C VAL A 14 8.21 12.13 -12.37
N ARG A 15 7.07 12.83 -12.46
CA ARG A 15 6.40 13.16 -13.73
C ARG A 15 7.33 13.95 -14.66
N ALA A 16 8.03 14.96 -14.13
CA ALA A 16 9.00 15.73 -14.90
C ALA A 16 10.13 14.85 -15.45
N SER A 17 10.67 13.95 -14.61
CA SER A 17 11.65 12.94 -15.02
C SER A 17 11.12 12.02 -16.13
N GLN A 18 9.85 11.59 -16.09
CA GLN A 18 9.25 10.80 -17.17
C GLN A 18 9.13 11.58 -18.47
N ARG A 19 8.65 12.84 -18.42
CA ARG A 19 8.58 13.71 -19.61
C ARG A 19 9.93 13.89 -20.27
N LEU A 20 10.98 14.16 -19.47
CA LEU A 20 12.35 14.33 -19.98
C LEU A 20 12.91 13.07 -20.66
N ARG A 21 12.40 11.90 -20.30
CA ARG A 21 12.79 10.60 -20.88
C ARG A 21 11.86 10.16 -22.02
N GLY A 22 10.92 11.00 -22.45
CA GLY A 22 9.91 10.63 -23.45
C GLY A 22 8.95 9.53 -23.00
N SER A 23 8.87 9.28 -21.69
CA SER A 23 8.00 8.27 -21.09
C SER A 23 6.63 8.86 -20.73
N SER A 24 5.61 7.99 -20.67
CA SER A 24 4.27 8.41 -20.26
C SER A 24 4.24 8.83 -18.80
N VAL A 25 3.71 10.02 -18.52
CA VAL A 25 3.47 10.49 -17.14
C VAL A 25 2.34 9.74 -16.45
N GLN A 26 1.45 9.10 -17.22
CA GLN A 26 0.33 8.33 -16.68
C GLN A 26 0.82 7.16 -15.80
N LEU A 27 2.01 6.63 -16.10
CA LEU A 27 2.65 5.57 -15.30
C LEU A 27 2.90 6.01 -13.85
N VAL A 28 3.04 7.31 -13.59
CA VAL A 28 3.18 7.83 -12.21
C VAL A 28 1.86 7.71 -11.46
N ASP A 29 0.76 8.04 -12.11
CA ASP A 29 -0.58 7.97 -11.51
C ASP A 29 -0.99 6.51 -11.28
N ASP A 30 -0.70 5.64 -12.25
CA ASP A 30 -0.94 4.19 -12.13
C ASP A 30 -0.12 3.59 -10.97
N ALA A 31 1.14 4.00 -10.83
CA ALA A 31 2.00 3.55 -9.74
C ALA A 31 1.53 4.06 -8.37
N LEU A 32 1.02 5.28 -8.29
CA LEU A 32 0.42 5.83 -7.06
C LEU A 32 -0.85 5.08 -6.67
N ALA A 33 -1.72 4.77 -7.63
CA ALA A 33 -2.92 3.97 -7.41
C ALA A 33 -2.58 2.56 -6.92
N ALA A 34 -1.56 1.93 -7.52
CA ALA A 34 -1.08 0.62 -7.09
C ALA A 34 -0.50 0.64 -5.66
N ASP A 35 0.30 1.66 -5.30
CA ASP A 35 0.82 1.79 -3.93
C ASP A 35 -0.31 2.02 -2.91
N LEU A 36 -1.31 2.83 -3.25
CA LEU A 36 -2.49 3.02 -2.40
C LEU A 36 -3.23 1.69 -2.19
N ALA A 37 -3.56 0.98 -3.26
CA ALA A 37 -4.23 -0.32 -3.18
C ALA A 37 -3.46 -1.32 -2.32
N ARG A 38 -2.14 -1.39 -2.48
CA ARG A 38 -1.26 -2.24 -1.67
C ARG A 38 -1.29 -1.87 -0.19
N ARG A 39 -1.17 -0.58 0.14
CA ARG A 39 -1.19 -0.11 1.53
C ARG A 39 -2.54 -0.37 2.20
N THR A 40 -3.62 -0.15 1.48
CA THR A 40 -4.98 -0.45 1.96
C THR A 40 -5.17 -1.94 2.20
N ALA A 41 -4.71 -2.80 1.28
CA ALA A 41 -4.80 -4.25 1.44
C ALA A 41 -3.99 -4.75 2.66
N ILE A 42 -2.79 -4.22 2.88
CA ILE A 42 -1.98 -4.58 4.06
C ILE A 42 -2.67 -4.13 5.36
N ALA A 43 -3.21 -2.90 5.39
CA ALA A 43 -3.90 -2.40 6.56
C ALA A 43 -5.15 -3.23 6.90
N ALA A 44 -5.94 -3.61 5.89
CA ALA A 44 -7.09 -4.49 6.06
C ALA A 44 -6.67 -5.87 6.58
N PHE A 45 -5.64 -6.48 5.98
CA PHE A 45 -5.12 -7.77 6.42
C PHE A 45 -4.66 -7.74 7.89
N GLU A 46 -3.92 -6.71 8.31
CA GLU A 46 -3.45 -6.61 9.70
C GLU A 46 -4.62 -6.38 10.68
N ALA A 47 -5.67 -5.67 10.26
CA ALA A 47 -6.89 -5.51 11.06
C ALA A 47 -7.61 -6.86 11.25
N ASP A 48 -7.84 -7.60 10.17
CA ASP A 48 -8.49 -8.92 10.20
C ASP A 48 -7.67 -9.91 11.05
N ARG A 49 -6.34 -9.87 10.91
CA ARG A 49 -5.43 -10.69 11.70
C ARG A 49 -5.50 -10.35 13.18
N ALA A 50 -5.58 -9.07 13.53
CA ALA A 50 -5.71 -8.64 14.92
C ALA A 50 -7.06 -9.10 15.51
N GLU A 51 -8.15 -8.99 14.75
CA GLU A 51 -9.47 -9.48 15.13
C GLU A 51 -9.46 -11.01 15.34
N GLN A 52 -8.91 -11.76 14.39
CA GLN A 52 -8.77 -13.21 14.49
C GLN A 52 -7.98 -13.63 15.74
N ASN A 53 -6.86 -12.95 16.02
CA ASN A 53 -6.05 -13.23 17.20
C ASN A 53 -6.79 -12.92 18.51
N ALA A 54 -7.59 -11.85 18.54
CA ALA A 54 -8.42 -11.51 19.69
C ALA A 54 -9.50 -12.58 19.92
N PHE A 55 -10.19 -12.98 18.85
CA PHE A 55 -11.22 -14.02 18.91
C PHE A 55 -10.66 -15.39 19.31
N GLY A 56 -9.49 -15.77 18.78
CA GLY A 56 -8.81 -17.01 19.13
C GLY A 56 -8.53 -17.16 20.63
N LYS A 57 -8.26 -16.05 21.33
CA LYS A 57 -8.11 -16.04 22.80
C LYS A 57 -9.43 -16.34 23.52
N VAL A 58 -10.55 -15.87 22.99
CA VAL A 58 -11.88 -16.16 23.54
C VAL A 58 -12.19 -17.65 23.41
N VAL A 59 -11.93 -18.23 22.24
CA VAL A 59 -12.11 -19.66 21.99
C VAL A 59 -11.25 -20.51 22.92
N ALA A 60 -9.98 -20.13 23.10
CA ALA A 60 -9.07 -20.84 24.01
C ALA A 60 -9.49 -20.80 25.48
N ALA A 61 -10.27 -19.78 25.89
CA ALA A 61 -10.79 -19.63 27.25
C ALA A 61 -12.14 -20.35 27.47
N ALA A 62 -12.73 -20.94 26.44
CA ALA A 62 -14.02 -21.62 26.56
C ALA A 62 -13.91 -22.90 27.43
N PRO A 63 -14.93 -23.19 28.27
CA PRO A 63 -14.96 -24.42 29.05
C PRO A 63 -15.10 -25.65 28.15
N LYS A 64 -14.60 -26.80 28.63
CA LYS A 64 -14.67 -28.10 27.93
C LYS A 64 -16.06 -28.73 28.03
#